data_AF-A0A354XLB1-F1
#
_entry.id   AF-A0A354XLB1-F1
#
_cell.length_a   1.000
_cell.length_b   1.000
_cell.length_c   1.000
_cell.angle_alpha   90.00
_cell.angle_beta   90.00
_cell.angle_gamma   90.00
#
_symmetry.space_group_name_H-M   'P 1'
#
loop_
_entity.id
_entity.type
_entity.pdbx_description
1 polymer ?
#
loop_
_entity_poly.entity_id
_entity_poly.type
_entity_poly.pdbx_seq_one_letter_code
_entity_poly.pdbx_strand_id
1 'polypeptide(L)'
;MKPLEVNGWTIYAHPLFLEQVEALTLKVRHLQSKDPAGYRNKADTKRLAAIMKLALNDIPQDPSGTQYRQGSTLGTEHTHWQRAKFYQQYRLFFRYDAASKIIIY
;
A
#
# COMPACT_ATOMS: atom_id res chain seq x y z
N MET A 1 -8.94 -13.49 16.52
CA MET A 1 -7.69 -12.92 15.97
C MET A 1 -7.81 -11.41 16.06
N LYS A 2 -6.85 -10.70 16.66
CA LYS A 2 -6.91 -9.23 16.74
C LYS A 2 -6.56 -8.63 15.37
N PRO A 3 -7.29 -7.62 14.86
CA PRO A 3 -6.93 -7.00 13.58
C PRO A 3 -5.57 -6.28 13.67
N LEU A 4 -4.93 -6.07 12.53
CA LEU A 4 -3.65 -5.36 12.46
C LEU A 4 -3.88 -3.87 12.78
N GLU A 5 -3.12 -3.34 13.73
CA GLU A 5 -3.17 -1.93 14.12
C GLU A 5 -1.83 -1.24 13.82
N VAL A 6 -1.86 -0.12 13.11
CA VAL A 6 -0.68 0.69 12.76
C VAL A 6 -1.00 2.16 13.02
N ASN A 7 -0.20 2.84 13.85
CA ASN A 7 -0.41 4.26 14.22
C ASN A 7 -1.84 4.56 14.71
N GLY A 8 -2.47 3.60 15.40
CA GLY A 8 -3.84 3.72 15.89
C GLY A 8 -4.93 3.53 14.84
N TRP A 9 -4.57 3.14 13.61
CA TRP A 9 -5.49 2.74 12.55
C TRP A 9 -5.60 1.23 12.46
N THR A 10 -6.82 0.73 12.38
CA THR A 10 -7.11 -0.67 12.06
C THR A 10 -6.98 -0.87 10.57
N ILE A 11 -6.16 -1.84 10.15
CA ILE A 11 -5.87 -2.12 8.76
C ILE A 11 -6.65 -3.35 8.29
N TYR A 12 -7.43 -3.16 7.23
CA TYR A 12 -8.01 -4.25 6.44
C TYR A 12 -7.40 -4.25 5.04
N ALA A 13 -7.27 -5.44 4.47
CA ALA A 13 -6.74 -5.63 3.14
C ALA A 13 -7.69 -6.53 2.36
N HIS A 14 -8.07 -6.09 1.17
CA HIS A 14 -8.85 -6.89 0.25
C HIS A 14 -8.06 -8.13 -0.18
N PRO A 15 -8.70 -9.32 -0.35
CA PRO A 15 -8.01 -10.54 -0.76
C PRO A 15 -7.12 -10.37 -2.00
N LEU A 16 -7.62 -9.68 -3.05
CA LEU A 16 -6.84 -9.39 -4.25
C LEU A 16 -5.56 -8.55 -3.99
N PHE A 17 -5.58 -7.66 -2.99
CA PHE A 17 -4.39 -6.91 -2.60
C PHE A 17 -3.37 -7.84 -1.91
N LEU A 18 -3.85 -8.70 -1.01
CA LEU A 18 -3.01 -9.68 -0.32
C LEU A 18 -2.37 -10.66 -1.30
N GLU A 19 -3.13 -11.20 -2.25
CA GLU A 19 -2.63 -12.10 -3.30
C GLU A 19 -1.51 -11.45 -4.13
N GLN A 20 -1.67 -10.18 -4.51
CA GLN A 20 -0.65 -9.45 -5.27
C GLN A 20 0.62 -9.19 -4.45
N VAL A 21 0.49 -8.81 -3.19
CA VAL A 21 1.62 -8.60 -2.28
C VAL A 21 2.34 -9.92 -2.00
N GLU A 22 1.60 -11.02 -1.82
CA GLU A 22 2.15 -12.35 -1.62
C GLU A 22 2.93 -12.83 -2.85
N ALA A 23 2.34 -12.74 -4.04
CA ALA A 23 3.01 -13.08 -5.29
C ALA A 23 4.31 -12.27 -5.49
N LEU A 24 4.27 -10.97 -5.19
CA LEU A 24 5.46 -10.11 -5.25
C LEU A 24 6.50 -10.50 -4.19
N THR A 25 6.06 -10.85 -2.99
CA THR A 25 6.92 -11.32 -1.89
C THR A 25 7.64 -12.61 -2.25
N LEU A 26 6.93 -13.59 -2.84
CA LEU A 26 7.53 -14.83 -3.32
C LEU A 26 8.58 -14.56 -4.40
N LYS A 27 8.30 -13.63 -5.33
CA LYS A 27 9.27 -13.23 -6.35
C LYS A 27 10.53 -12.60 -5.73
N VAL A 28 10.38 -11.75 -4.72
CA VAL A 28 11.50 -11.15 -3.99
C VAL A 28 12.31 -12.20 -3.23
N ARG A 29 11.65 -13.17 -2.59
CA ARG A 29 12.34 -14.30 -1.93
C ARG A 29 13.16 -15.13 -2.91
N HIS A 30 12.64 -15.38 -4.10
CA HIS A 30 13.38 -16.06 -5.17
C HIS A 30 14.57 -15.26 -5.70
N LEU A 31 14.43 -13.93 -5.79
CA LEU A 31 15.56 -13.06 -6.14
C LEU A 31 16.63 -13.09 -5.04
N GLN A 32 16.21 -13.08 -3.77
CA GLN A 32 17.10 -13.15 -2.62
C GLN A 32 17.86 -14.48 -2.55
N SER A 33 17.21 -15.62 -2.84
CA SER A 33 17.90 -16.91 -2.85
C SER A 33 18.93 -17.02 -3.97
N LYS A 34 18.67 -16.39 -5.12
CA LYS A 34 19.59 -16.37 -6.27
C LYS A 34 20.76 -15.40 -6.11
N ASP A 35 20.52 -14.24 -5.51
CA ASP A 35 21.51 -13.17 -5.36
C ASP A 35 21.31 -12.42 -4.03
N PRO A 36 21.78 -12.99 -2.91
CA PRO A 36 21.57 -12.41 -1.58
C PRO A 36 22.15 -11.01 -1.39
N ALA A 37 23.20 -10.65 -2.12
CA ALA A 37 23.82 -9.33 -2.04
C ALA A 37 23.11 -8.29 -2.92
N GLY A 38 22.69 -8.68 -4.14
CA GLY A 38 22.15 -7.76 -5.13
C GLY A 38 20.62 -7.69 -5.23
N TYR A 39 19.87 -8.61 -4.60
CA TYR A 39 18.40 -8.65 -4.74
C TYR A 39 17.71 -7.34 -4.33
N ARG A 40 18.28 -6.60 -3.37
CA ARG A 40 17.74 -5.30 -2.89
C ARG A 40 17.68 -4.24 -3.98
N ASN A 41 18.53 -4.35 -5.01
CA ASN A 41 18.57 -3.39 -6.11
C ASN A 41 17.55 -3.68 -7.22
N LYS A 42 16.94 -4.88 -7.21
CA LYS A 42 15.97 -5.32 -8.22
C LYS A 42 14.65 -4.56 -8.08
N ALA A 43 13.99 -4.32 -9.22
CA ALA A 43 12.75 -3.51 -9.30
C ALA A 43 11.61 -4.10 -8.44
N ASP A 44 11.46 -5.42 -8.42
CA ASP A 44 10.43 -6.09 -7.61
C ASP A 44 10.65 -5.87 -6.11
N THR A 45 11.89 -5.93 -5.65
CA THR A 45 12.25 -5.69 -4.25
C THR A 45 11.97 -4.24 -3.84
N LYS A 46 12.35 -3.28 -4.70
CA LYS A 46 12.05 -1.86 -4.48
C LYS A 46 10.54 -1.59 -4.47
N ARG A 47 9.78 -2.22 -5.37
CA ARG A 47 8.32 -2.10 -5.42
C ARG A 47 7.67 -2.66 -4.15
N LEU A 48 8.08 -3.85 -3.70
CA LEU A 48 7.56 -4.44 -2.46
C LEU A 48 7.86 -3.54 -1.26
N ALA A 49 9.09 -3.07 -1.14
CA ALA A 49 9.49 -2.17 -0.07
C ALA A 49 8.67 -0.87 -0.07
N ALA A 50 8.43 -0.27 -1.24
CA ALA A 50 7.59 0.92 -1.37
C ALA A 50 6.13 0.66 -0.97
N ILE A 51 5.54 -0.47 -1.37
CA ILE A 51 4.16 -0.84 -0.98
C ILE A 51 4.09 -1.00 0.54
N MET A 52 5.01 -1.73 1.16
CA MET A 52 5.03 -1.96 2.61
C MET A 52 5.25 -0.66 3.39
N LYS A 53 6.14 0.22 2.90
CA LYS A 53 6.35 1.55 3.50
C LYS A 53 5.09 2.40 3.44
N LEU A 54 4.40 2.42 2.30
CA LEU A 54 3.16 3.18 2.15
C LEU A 54 2.06 2.61 3.06
N ALA A 55 1.81 1.31 3.01
CA ALA A 55 0.69 0.68 3.70
C ALA A 55 0.87 0.58 5.22
N LEU A 56 2.11 0.47 5.72
CA LEU A 56 2.39 0.24 7.14
C LEU A 56 3.14 1.39 7.82
N ASN A 57 3.38 2.51 7.12
CA ASN A 57 4.00 3.68 7.71
C ASN A 57 3.38 4.97 7.17
N ASP A 58 3.63 5.31 5.91
CA ASP A 58 3.32 6.65 5.39
C ASP A 58 1.82 6.95 5.38
N ILE A 59 0.97 6.02 4.92
CA ILE A 59 -0.48 6.23 4.86
C ILE A 59 -1.11 6.23 6.26
N PRO A 60 -0.80 5.30 7.18
CA PRO A 60 -1.35 5.36 8.54
C PRO A 60 -0.87 6.57 9.38
N GLN A 61 0.20 7.27 8.99
CA GLN A 61 0.59 8.53 9.65
C GLN A 61 -0.41 9.66 9.39
N ASP A 62 -0.85 9.82 8.14
CA ASP A 62 -1.91 10.77 7.76
C ASP A 62 -2.64 10.30 6.48
N PRO A 63 -3.71 9.49 6.61
CA PRO A 63 -4.43 8.99 5.45
C PRO A 63 -5.27 10.08 4.75
N SER A 64 -5.46 11.24 5.42
CA SER A 64 -6.25 12.37 4.91
C SER A 64 -5.44 13.37 4.07
N GLY A 65 -4.12 13.14 3.97
CA GLY A 65 -3.17 14.00 3.29
C GLY A 65 -3.60 14.37 1.86
N THR A 66 -3.42 15.65 1.51
CA THR A 66 -3.82 16.20 0.20
C THR A 66 -3.10 15.52 -0.97
N GLN A 67 -1.89 14.99 -0.73
CA GLN A 67 -1.13 14.20 -1.69
C GLN A 67 -1.82 12.92 -2.16
N TYR A 68 -2.75 12.39 -1.35
CA TYR A 68 -3.50 11.17 -1.66
C TYR A 68 -4.86 11.43 -2.30
N ARG A 69 -5.32 12.68 -2.34
CA ARG A 69 -6.61 13.01 -2.93
C ARG A 69 -6.63 12.72 -4.41
N GLN A 70 -7.68 12.05 -4.85
CA GLN A 70 -8.01 11.95 -6.26
C GLN A 70 -8.69 13.26 -6.68
N GLY A 71 -8.24 13.86 -7.78
CA GLY A 71 -8.98 14.98 -8.39
C GLY A 71 -10.37 14.54 -8.85
N SER A 72 -11.18 15.49 -9.31
CA SER A 72 -12.58 15.27 -9.71
C SER A 72 -12.78 14.48 -11.02
N THR A 73 -11.71 13.93 -11.61
CA THR A 73 -11.74 13.32 -12.95
C THR A 73 -12.59 12.06 -13.07
N LEU A 74 -12.93 11.39 -11.96
CA LEU A 74 -13.79 10.19 -11.95
C LEU A 74 -15.21 10.45 -11.41
N GLY A 75 -15.64 11.72 -11.34
CA GLY A 75 -16.94 12.07 -10.77
C GLY A 75 -16.96 12.05 -9.24
N THR A 76 -17.98 12.66 -8.65
CA THR A 76 -18.11 12.84 -7.19
C THR A 76 -18.32 11.52 -6.44
N GLU A 77 -18.82 10.49 -7.12
CA GLU A 77 -19.16 9.17 -6.55
C GLU A 77 -17.95 8.32 -6.14
N HIS A 78 -16.75 8.63 -6.65
CA HIS A 78 -15.51 7.90 -6.35
C HIS A 78 -14.52 8.69 -5.49
N THR A 79 -14.95 9.83 -4.94
CA THR A 79 -14.11 10.69 -4.07
C THR A 79 -13.65 10.01 -2.78
N HIS A 80 -14.31 8.92 -2.40
CA HIS A 80 -13.96 8.11 -1.23
C HIS A 80 -12.67 7.30 -1.40
N TRP A 81 -12.15 7.14 -2.62
CA TRP A 81 -10.89 6.47 -2.88
C TRP A 81 -9.73 7.47 -2.89
N GLN A 82 -8.68 7.12 -2.16
CA GLN A 82 -7.40 7.82 -2.13
C GLN A 82 -6.38 7.04 -2.94
N ARG A 83 -5.32 7.72 -3.37
CA ARG A 83 -4.26 7.13 -4.19
C ARG A 83 -2.88 7.68 -3.86
N ALA A 84 -2.01 6.82 -3.36
CA ALA A 84 -0.58 7.09 -3.28
C ALA A 84 0.10 6.77 -4.62
N LYS A 85 0.84 7.74 -5.18
CA LYS A 85 1.65 7.56 -6.40
C LYS A 85 3.10 7.28 -6.02
N PHE A 86 3.73 6.31 -6.67
CA PHE A 86 5.16 6.03 -6.49
C PHE A 86 5.80 5.48 -7.77
N TYR A 87 7.10 5.75 -7.95
CA TYR A 87 7.87 5.41 -9.15
C TYR A 87 7.19 5.77 -10.49
N GLN A 88 6.40 6.85 -10.50
CA GLN A 88 5.61 7.40 -11.63
C GLN A 88 4.49 6.48 -12.18
N GLN A 89 4.74 5.18 -12.27
CA GLN A 89 3.84 4.20 -12.87
C GLN A 89 2.92 3.50 -11.86
N TYR A 90 3.31 3.41 -10.59
CA TYR A 90 2.55 2.67 -9.59
C TYR A 90 1.63 3.55 -8.76
N ARG A 91 0.50 2.96 -8.41
CA ARG A 91 -0.59 3.60 -7.70
C ARG A 91 -1.11 2.61 -6.67
N LEU A 92 -1.00 2.95 -5.39
CA LEU A 92 -1.64 2.21 -4.31
C LEU A 92 -2.93 2.93 -3.97
N PHE A 93 -4.06 2.24 -4.14
CA PHE A 93 -5.38 2.76 -3.79
C PHE A 93 -5.73 2.33 -2.37
N PHE A 94 -6.47 3.18 -1.68
CA PHE A 94 -7.01 2.87 -0.36
C PHE A 94 -8.25 3.70 -0.07
N ARG A 95 -9.00 3.29 0.95
CA ARG A 95 -10.04 4.10 1.59
C ARG A 95 -9.74 4.20 3.07
N TYR A 96 -10.22 5.24 3.73
CA TYR A 96 -10.23 5.31 5.18
C TYR A 96 -11.55 5.83 5.73
N ASP A 97 -11.82 5.47 6.98
CA ASP A 97 -12.88 6.05 7.79
C ASP A 97 -12.25 6.67 9.04
N ALA A 98 -12.29 7.99 9.14
CA ALA A 98 -11.63 8.72 10.23
C ALA A 98 -12.30 8.50 11.59
N ALA A 99 -13.62 8.34 11.62
CA ALA A 99 -14.38 8.16 12.86
C ALA A 99 -14.03 6.83 13.54
N SER A 100 -13.96 5.76 12.75
CA SER A 100 -13.64 4.41 13.23
C SER A 100 -12.14 4.10 13.21
N LYS A 101 -11.31 5.03 12.70
CA LYS A 101 -9.88 4.84 12.45
C LYS A 101 -9.58 3.55 11.68
N ILE A 102 -10.23 3.39 10.53
CA ILE A 102 -10.04 2.22 9.65
C ILE A 102 -9.37 2.64 8.35
N ILE A 103 -8.41 1.84 7.86
CA ILE A 103 -7.87 1.92 6.50
C ILE A 103 -8.12 0.59 5.79
N ILE A 104 -8.56 0.67 4.54
CA ILE A 104 -8.82 -0.47 3.66
C ILE A 104 -7.95 -0.34 2.42
N TYR A 105 -7.11 -1.34 2.19
CA TYR A 105 -6.28 -1.49 0.98
C TYR A 105 -6.89 -2.48 -0.01
#